data_AF-A0AAU4GIK6-F1
#
_entry.id   AF-A0AAU4GIK6-F1
#
_cell.length_a   1.000
_cell.length_b   1.000
_cell.length_c   1.000
_cell.angle_alpha   90.00
_cell.angle_beta   90.00
_cell.angle_gamma   90.00
#
_symmetry.space_group_name_H-M   'P 1'
#
loop_
_entity.id
_entity.type
_entity.pdbx_description
1 polymer ?
#
loop_
_entity_poly.entity_id
_entity_poly.type
_entity_poly.pdbx_seq_one_letter_code
_entity_poly.pdbx_strand_id
1 'polypeptide(L)' 'MGQDDFSGPIVAGRQVTYRPGGCRSGARLVCRRGVVAGGAVFDEYTDITWVPVRVDGRALDTEPEWVRAENIIEVGAGA' A
#
# COMPACT_ATOMS: atom_id res chain seq x y z
N MET A 1 11.77 1.45 -27.03
CA MET A 1 10.42 1.78 -26.55
C MET A 1 10.40 1.46 -25.07
N GLY A 2 10.42 2.51 -24.24
CA GLY A 2 10.50 2.39 -22.78
C GLY A 2 9.15 1.94 -22.23
N GLN A 3 9.15 0.79 -21.57
CA GLN A 3 8.16 0.41 -20.58
C GLN A 3 8.96 0.29 -19.29
N ASP A 4 9.28 1.43 -18.68
CA ASP A 4 9.63 1.46 -17.27
C ASP A 4 8.34 1.12 -16.52
N ASP A 5 8.08 -0.18 -16.47
CA ASP A 5 6.97 -0.83 -15.78
C ASP A 5 7.22 -0.71 -14.28
N PHE A 6 6.91 0.46 -13.73
CA PHE A 6 6.86 0.66 -12.28
C PHE A 6 5.59 0.02 -11.66
N SER A 7 4.99 -0.99 -12.31
CA SER A 7 3.75 -1.66 -11.89
C SER A 7 3.97 -3.16 -11.64
N GLY A 8 5.00 -3.47 -10.84
CA GLY A 8 5.17 -4.83 -10.33
C GLY A 8 3.96 -5.27 -9.48
N PRO A 9 3.65 -6.58 -9.41
CA PRO A 9 2.53 -7.07 -8.63
C PRO A 9 2.70 -6.70 -7.14
N ILE A 10 1.59 -6.35 -6.48
CA ILE A 10 1.55 -6.06 -5.04
C ILE A 10 1.72 -7.38 -4.28
N VAL A 11 2.98 -7.74 -4.04
CA VAL A 11 3.35 -8.98 -3.33
C VAL A 11 4.01 -8.66 -2.00
N ALA A 12 3.92 -9.60 -1.06
CA ALA A 12 4.58 -9.48 0.24
C ALA A 12 6.08 -9.17 0.09
N GLY A 13 6.59 -8.25 0.91
CA GLY A 13 7.97 -7.77 0.87
C GLY A 13 8.24 -6.61 -0.09
N ARG A 14 7.29 -6.25 -0.96
CA ARG A 14 7.42 -5.05 -1.81
C ARG A 14 7.24 -3.78 -1.00
N GLN A 15 8.10 -2.79 -1.24
CA GLN A 15 7.90 -1.45 -0.72
C GLN A 15 6.78 -0.78 -1.51
N VAL A 16 5.85 -0.13 -0.83
CA VAL A 16 4.75 0.61 -1.44
C VAL A 16 4.66 2.01 -0.84
N THR A 17 4.40 2.98 -1.71
CA THR A 17 4.05 4.33 -1.30
C THR A 17 2.55 4.49 -1.54
N TYR A 18 1.83 4.91 -0.51
CA TYR A 18 0.39 5.03 -0.56
C TYR A 18 -0.08 6.30 0.14
N ARG A 19 -1.29 6.72 -0.20
CA ARG A 19 -1.96 7.85 0.43
C ARG A 19 -2.97 7.30 1.41
N PRO A 20 -2.84 7.51 2.73
CA PRO A 20 -3.84 7.01 3.67
C PRO A 20 -5.21 7.62 3.35
N GLY A 21 -6.12 6.76 2.86
CA GLY A 21 -7.45 7.12 2.39
C GLY A 21 -8.42 7.29 3.56
N GLY A 22 -8.56 8.52 4.03
CA GLY A 22 -9.48 8.92 5.09
C GLY A 22 -9.39 10.41 5.37
N CYS A 23 -9.38 11.24 4.32
CA CYS A 23 -9.21 12.67 4.49
C CYS A 23 -10.53 13.32 4.91
N ARG A 24 -10.74 13.51 6.22
CA ARG A 24 -11.56 14.65 6.67
C ARG A 24 -10.85 15.91 6.17
N SER A 25 -11.56 16.77 5.44
CA SER A 25 -11.04 18.02 4.86
C SER A 25 -10.11 18.75 5.84
N GLY A 26 -8.82 18.84 5.51
CA GLY A 26 -7.84 19.63 6.28
C GLY A 26 -6.56 18.90 6.70
N ALA A 27 -6.49 17.58 6.64
CA ALA A 27 -5.24 16.86 6.92
C ALA A 27 -4.28 16.97 5.73
N ARG A 28 -3.12 17.59 5.94
CA ARG A 28 -2.01 17.65 4.98
C ARG A 28 -1.64 16.21 4.58
N LEU A 29 -2.02 15.80 3.37
CA LEU A 29 -1.84 14.45 2.84
C LEU A 29 -0.34 14.17 2.67
N VAL A 30 0.28 13.60 3.69
CA VAL A 30 1.65 13.08 3.60
C VAL A 30 1.55 11.67 3.04
N CYS A 31 2.16 11.45 1.87
CA CYS A 31 2.34 10.10 1.33
C CYS A 31 3.10 9.26 2.37
N ARG A 32 2.55 8.10 2.72
CA ARG A 32 3.20 7.15 3.62
C ARG A 32 3.88 6.07 2.82
N ARG A 33 4.98 5.57 3.35
CA ARG A 33 5.72 4.46 2.78
C ARG A 33 5.66 3.28 3.74
N GLY A 34 5.51 2.09 3.19
CA GLY A 34 5.49 0.85 3.95
C GLY A 34 5.90 -0.32 3.09
N VAL A 35 5.86 -1.50 3.68
CA VAL A 35 6.15 -2.77 3.03
C VAL A 35 4.91 -3.63 3.08
N VAL A 36 4.55 -4.25 1.96
CA VAL A 36 3.42 -5.18 1.89
C VAL A 36 3.70 -6.36 2.82
N ALA A 37 2.85 -6.55 3.82
CA ALA A 37 3.03 -7.58 4.84
C ALA A 37 2.49 -8.96 4.39
N GLY A 38 1.65 -9.01 3.36
CA GLY A 38 0.98 -10.23 2.92
C GLY A 38 0.29 -10.09 1.56
N GLY A 39 -0.50 -11.09 1.17
CA GLY A 39 -1.27 -11.03 -0.08
C GLY A 39 -2.38 -9.98 -0.03
N ALA A 40 -2.66 -9.36 -1.18
CA ALA A 40 -3.83 -8.51 -1.33
C ALA A 40 -5.12 -9.36 -1.21
N VAL A 41 -6.11 -8.83 -0.52
CA VAL A 41 -7.42 -9.46 -0.32
C VAL A 41 -8.46 -8.65 -1.10
N PHE A 42 -9.13 -9.29 -2.04
CA PHE A 42 -10.25 -8.69 -2.76
C PHE A 42 -11.53 -8.87 -1.95
N ASP A 43 -12.18 -7.77 -1.60
CA ASP A 43 -13.49 -7.77 -0.95
C ASP A 43 -14.59 -7.60 -2.00
N GLU A 44 -15.27 -8.70 -2.31
CA GLU A 44 -16.34 -8.74 -3.33
C GLU A 44 -17.56 -7.90 -2.96
N TYR A 45 -17.78 -7.67 -1.66
CA TYR A 45 -18.94 -6.92 -1.16
C TYR A 45 -18.80 -5.42 -1.42
N THR A 46 -17.58 -4.89 -1.30
CA THR A 46 -17.28 -3.47 -1.53
C THR A 46 -16.59 -3.20 -2.87
N ASP A 47 -16.23 -4.24 -3.63
CA ASP A 47 -15.41 -4.16 -4.84
C ASP A 47 -14.04 -3.49 -4.59
N ILE A 48 -13.51 -3.64 -3.37
CA ILE A 48 -12.26 -3.00 -2.95
C ILE A 48 -11.19 -4.06 -2.73
N THR A 49 -10.03 -3.88 -3.37
CA THR A 49 -8.84 -4.65 -3.04
C THR A 49 -8.12 -4.01 -1.86
N TRP A 50 -7.99 -4.76 -0.77
CA TRP A 50 -7.29 -4.38 0.45
C TRP A 50 -5.89 -5.00 0.48
N VAL A 51 -4.89 -4.18 0.75
CA VAL A 51 -3.48 -4.55 0.81
C VAL A 51 -3.00 -4.34 2.24
N PRO A 52 -2.52 -5.39 2.92
CA PRO A 52 -1.92 -5.23 4.23
C PRO A 52 -0.53 -4.61 4.08
N VAL A 53 -0.36 -3.38 4.55
CA VAL A 53 0.88 -2.61 4.47
C VAL A 53 1.42 -2.34 5.87
N ARG A 54 2.64 -2.78 6.14
CA ARG A 54 3.38 -2.44 7.34
C ARG A 54 4.12 -1.12 7.11
N VAL A 55 3.69 -0.08 7.81
CA VAL A 55 4.33 1.25 7.72
C VAL A 55 5.77 1.16 8.21
N ASP A 56 6.68 1.77 7.46
CA ASP A 56 8.09 1.86 7.85
C ASP A 56 8.21 2.58 9.20
N GLY A 57 8.91 1.97 10.15
CA GLY A 57 9.05 2.47 11.53
C GLY A 57 8.06 1.91 12.57
N ARG A 58 7.12 1.03 12.20
CA ARG A 58 6.36 0.23 13.19
C ARG A 58 7.07 -1.08 13.53
N ALA A 59 6.93 -1.52 14.78
CA ALA A 59 7.46 -2.80 15.24
C ALA A 59 6.81 -3.97 14.48
N LEU A 60 7.56 -5.07 14.31
CA LEU A 60 7.09 -6.28 13.62
C LEU A 60 5.85 -6.92 14.28
N ASP A 61 5.67 -6.66 15.58
CA ASP A 61 4.55 -7.12 16.40
C ASP A 61 3.26 -6.31 16.17
N THR A 62 3.35 -5.18 15.46
CA THR A 62 2.17 -4.35 15.22
C THR A 62 1.39 -4.82 14.00
N GLU A 63 0.06 -4.87 14.15
CA GLU A 63 -0.87 -5.18 13.07
C GLU A 63 -0.63 -4.29 11.84
N PRO A 64 -0.66 -4.86 10.61
CA PRO A 64 -0.49 -4.11 9.38
C PRO A 64 -1.66 -3.16 9.13
N GLU A 65 -1.39 -2.04 8.47
CA GLU A 65 -2.43 -1.11 8.04
C GLU A 65 -3.08 -1.64 6.76
N TRP A 66 -4.40 -1.76 6.74
CA TRP A 66 -5.13 -2.16 5.55
C TRP A 66 -5.32 -0.95 4.64
N VAL A 67 -4.61 -0.96 3.52
CA VAL A 67 -4.59 0.12 2.53
C VAL A 67 -5.32 -0.37 1.30
N ARG A 68 -6.23 0.43 0.76
CA ARG A 68 -6.88 0.08 -0.50
C ARG A 68 -5.88 0.17 -1.65
N ALA A 69 -5.95 -0.76 -2.59
CA ALA A 69 -5.07 -0.75 -3.77
C ALA A 69 -5.19 0.56 -4.57
N GLU A 70 -6.38 1.16 -4.64
CA GLU A 70 -6.62 2.49 -5.26
C GLU A 70 -5.80 3.63 -4.63
N ASN A 71 -5.39 3.49 -3.37
CA ASN A 71 -4.63 4.49 -2.63
C ASN A 71 -3.11 4.30 -2.77
N ILE A 72 -2.66 3.16 -3.34
CA ILE A 72 -1.26 2.90 -3.60
C ILE A 72 -0.86 3.65 -4.86
N ILE A 73 0.05 4.59 -4.70
CA ILE A 73 0.50 5.47 -5.79
C ILE A 73 1.78 4.96 -6.45
N GLU A 74 2.56 4.14 -5.74
CA GLU A 74 3.82 3.59 -6.24
C GLU A 74 4.11 2.25 -5.58
N VAL A 75 4.58 1.29 -6.38
CA VAL A 75 5.12 0.01 -5.91
C VAL A 75 6.60 -0.02 -6.25
N GLY A 76 7.44 0.09 -5.23
CA GLY A 76 8.89 -0.04 -5.38
C GLY A 76 9.30 -1.46 -5.75
N ALA A 77 10.43 -1.59 -6.44
CA ALA A 77 11.11 -2.88 -6.56
C ALA A 77 11.56 -3.32 -5.16
N GLY A 78 11.03 -4.45 -4.70
CA GLY A 78 11.51 -5.09 -3.46
C GLY A 78 12.96 -5.51 -3.67
N ALA A 79 13.79 -5.27 -2.66
CA ALA A 79 15.19 -5.68 -2.63
C ALA A 79 15.34 -7.21 -2.65
#